data_AF-A0A0D2LQM2-F1
#
_entry.id   AF-A0A0D2LQM2-F1
#
_cell.length_a   1.000
_cell.length_b   1.000
_cell.length_c   1.000
_cell.angle_alpha   90.00
_cell.angle_beta   90.00
_cell.angle_gamma   90.00
#
_symmetry.space_group_name_H-M   'P 1'
#
loop_
_entity.id
_entity.type
_entity.pdbx_description
1 polymer ?
#
loop_
_entity_poly.entity_id
_entity_poly.type
_entity_poly.pdbx_seq_one_letter_code
_entity_poly.pdbx_strand_id
1 'polypeptide(L)'
;MYFHAGVREAKRAELLEGLAQALAGPFDAQMRHLADREMAEFDKAFRLGLSEGRGGGFSACARECEAEAVRRFDAALQDALVQGVPELNGAAAREALGRRVADYVDKAKHGRVKEAVGAADKRLTALLTPTAVDLLQDCPPNLWPKLHAAKASAVAAAGSTLQAALAGVDLSDAERKAAEAKLQAAGQNKLASLLQEAALTRVSRMRDAFNTSFTLDENKTPRTWMPRDNIDALSRVARRAAASTLAALCVARGPDYAGSDEVERAVLAMAAPDIDAAPAAASEPADGGASGAGAGYDIASASEWPGALRREDVLIAPAEARSAWREFMSASTLAVQQAKITQQANLAAGKRAPPVWAMFAIMLLGWNEFIAVVWNPIYLVLGFLLFTFGWMLYSELDVDARMQQGWIAGALAIWTNLGDALRTVSQRAVSTSATLIGEGANMLQDRAAAGEQQQPAAAVPLQRRQGGQAGAGTGSVAAHHQHTSSAGLVRRKQEPEGVQMAALGSGIAAQPLDIKDE
;
A
#
# COMPACT_ATOMS: atom_id res chain seq x y z
N MET A 1 102.37 -12.59 24.42
CA MET A 1 100.96 -12.69 24.84
C MET A 1 100.93 -12.96 26.33
N TYR A 2 100.31 -12.09 27.13
CA TYR A 2 100.42 -12.08 28.61
C TYR A 2 99.58 -13.13 29.36
N PHE A 3 98.73 -13.92 28.68
CA PHE A 3 97.85 -14.92 29.32
C PHE A 3 97.77 -16.24 28.52
N HIS A 4 97.47 -17.34 29.22
CA HIS A 4 97.19 -18.65 28.61
C HIS A 4 95.99 -18.58 27.65
N ALA A 5 96.10 -19.27 26.51
CA ALA A 5 95.08 -19.25 25.46
C ALA A 5 93.69 -19.65 25.96
N GLY A 6 93.58 -20.72 26.75
CA GLY A 6 92.31 -21.18 27.30
C GLY A 6 91.62 -20.18 28.23
N VAL A 7 92.38 -19.44 29.05
CA VAL A 7 91.82 -18.40 29.95
C VAL A 7 91.32 -17.21 29.14
N ARG A 8 92.05 -16.81 28.10
CA ARG A 8 91.65 -15.73 27.20
C ARG A 8 90.38 -16.07 26.43
N GLU A 9 90.27 -17.30 25.93
CA GLU A 9 89.07 -17.76 25.22
C GLU A 9 87.87 -17.86 26.16
N ALA A 10 88.04 -18.38 27.38
CA ALA A 10 86.99 -18.41 28.39
C ALA A 10 86.49 -17.01 28.77
N LYS A 11 87.39 -16.07 29.05
CA LYS A 11 87.00 -14.68 29.38
C LYS A 11 86.41 -13.93 28.19
N ARG A 12 86.81 -14.27 26.96
CA ARG A 12 86.17 -13.75 25.75
C ARG A 12 84.75 -14.29 25.60
N ALA A 13 84.51 -15.56 25.88
CA ALA A 13 83.17 -16.16 25.83
C ALA A 13 82.24 -15.53 26.88
N GLU A 14 82.69 -15.39 28.12
CA GLU A 14 81.93 -14.73 29.21
C GLU A 14 81.56 -13.28 28.86
N LEU A 15 82.49 -12.53 28.24
CA LEU A 15 82.22 -11.17 27.77
C LEU A 15 81.18 -11.15 26.64
N LEU A 16 81.25 -12.08 25.69
CA LEU A 16 80.30 -12.17 24.58
C LEU A 16 78.89 -12.51 25.07
N GLU A 17 78.77 -13.40 26.05
CA GLU A 17 77.48 -13.75 26.68
C GLU A 17 76.88 -12.57 27.46
N GLY A 18 77.70 -11.86 28.25
CA GLY A 18 77.24 -10.66 28.96
C GLY A 18 76.80 -9.53 28.02
N LEU A 19 77.51 -9.33 26.90
CA LEU A 19 77.12 -8.38 25.86
C LEU A 19 75.83 -8.82 25.15
N ALA A 20 75.65 -10.12 24.87
CA ALA A 20 74.43 -10.65 24.29
C ALA A 20 73.21 -10.38 25.17
N GLN A 21 73.31 -10.62 26.48
CA GLN A 21 72.24 -10.32 27.43
C GLN A 21 71.91 -8.82 27.49
N ALA A 22 72.93 -7.95 27.50
CA ALA A 22 72.71 -6.51 27.52
C ALA A 22 72.06 -5.98 26.22
N LEU A 23 72.38 -6.58 25.07
CA LEU A 23 71.84 -6.20 23.76
C LEU A 23 70.48 -6.82 23.45
N ALA A 24 70.08 -7.89 24.13
CA ALA A 24 68.83 -8.60 23.87
C ALA A 24 67.59 -7.70 23.96
N GLY A 25 67.46 -6.90 25.02
CA GLY A 25 66.31 -5.99 25.20
C GLY A 25 66.19 -4.94 24.08
N PRO A 26 67.24 -4.15 23.80
CA PRO A 26 67.26 -3.20 22.69
C PRO A 26 67.04 -3.87 21.32
N PHE A 27 67.64 -5.03 21.08
CA PHE A 27 67.46 -5.79 19.83
C PHE A 27 66.00 -6.20 19.64
N ASP A 28 65.37 -6.76 20.67
CA ASP A 28 63.94 -7.11 20.63
C ASP A 28 63.04 -5.90 20.39
N ALA A 29 63.36 -4.75 20.99
CA ALA A 29 62.64 -3.49 20.74
C ALA A 29 62.77 -3.05 19.27
N GLN A 30 64.00 -3.09 18.72
CA GLN A 30 64.25 -2.76 17.32
C GLN A 30 63.52 -3.73 16.37
N MET A 31 63.49 -5.02 16.68
CA MET A 31 62.75 -6.02 15.90
C MET A 31 61.24 -5.77 15.92
N ARG A 32 60.67 -5.39 17.07
CA ARG A 32 59.25 -5.00 17.16
C ARG A 32 58.94 -3.77 16.32
N HIS A 33 59.76 -2.72 16.41
CA HIS A 33 59.59 -1.51 15.60
C HIS A 33 59.70 -1.80 14.11
N LEU A 34 60.63 -2.67 13.70
CA LEU A 34 60.74 -3.10 12.32
C LEU A 34 59.48 -3.85 11.87
N ALA A 35 58.99 -4.80 12.67
CA ALA A 35 57.76 -5.53 12.37
C ALA A 35 56.53 -4.60 12.26
N ASP A 36 56.42 -3.59 13.13
CA ASP A 36 55.33 -2.61 13.06
C ASP A 36 55.42 -1.72 11.82
N ARG A 37 56.62 -1.30 11.44
CA ARG A 37 56.86 -0.55 10.19
C ARG A 37 56.44 -1.37 8.97
N GLU A 38 56.93 -2.61 8.87
CA GLU A 38 56.61 -3.47 7.72
C GLU A 38 55.13 -3.84 7.68
N MET A 39 54.47 -4.01 8.83
CA MET A 39 53.02 -4.24 8.89
C MET A 39 52.22 -3.03 8.38
N ALA A 40 52.66 -1.80 8.70
CA ALA A 40 52.01 -0.58 8.20
C ALA A 40 52.17 -0.43 6.67
N GLU A 41 53.37 -0.70 6.14
CA GLU A 41 53.62 -0.70 4.70
C GLU A 41 52.86 -1.84 3.99
N PHE A 42 52.75 -3.01 4.62
CA PHE A 42 51.90 -4.10 4.15
C PHE A 42 50.44 -3.67 4.04
N ASP A 43 49.85 -3.07 5.09
CA ASP A 43 48.45 -2.63 5.06
C ASP A 43 48.19 -1.65 3.90
N LYS A 44 49.09 -0.68 3.72
CA LYS A 44 49.01 0.30 2.63
C LYS A 44 49.13 -0.37 1.25
N ALA A 45 50.14 -1.20 1.05
CA ALA A 45 50.37 -1.89 -0.21
C ALA A 45 49.24 -2.86 -0.55
N PHE A 46 48.71 -3.55 0.46
CA PHE A 46 47.61 -4.50 0.31
C PHE A 46 46.30 -3.81 -0.09
N ARG A 47 45.94 -2.70 0.58
CA ARG A 47 44.75 -1.92 0.20
C ARG A 47 44.87 -1.33 -1.20
N LEU A 48 46.04 -0.79 -1.55
CA LEU A 48 46.29 -0.25 -2.88
C LEU A 48 46.21 -1.36 -3.95
N GLY A 49 46.87 -2.49 -3.72
CA GLY A 49 46.85 -3.64 -4.63
C GLY A 49 45.45 -4.21 -4.86
N LEU A 50 44.61 -4.24 -3.81
CA LEU A 50 43.21 -4.62 -3.93
C LEU A 50 42.39 -3.65 -4.79
N SER A 51 42.67 -2.34 -4.70
CA SER A 51 41.99 -1.32 -5.51
C SER A 51 42.43 -1.32 -6.98
N GLU A 52 43.70 -1.63 -7.24
CA GLU A 52 44.28 -1.66 -8.59
C GLU A 52 44.08 -3.02 -9.29
N GLY A 53 43.58 -4.03 -8.58
CA GLY A 53 43.40 -5.38 -9.12
C GLY A 53 44.71 -6.15 -9.33
N ARG A 54 45.74 -5.83 -8.55
CA ARG A 54 47.06 -6.48 -8.63
C ARG A 54 46.95 -7.99 -8.39
N GLY A 55 47.65 -8.79 -9.19
CA GLY A 55 47.68 -10.26 -9.04
C GLY A 55 46.43 -11.00 -9.51
N GLY A 56 45.40 -10.33 -10.05
CA GLY A 56 44.22 -11.00 -10.63
C GLY A 56 43.24 -11.58 -9.62
N GLY A 57 43.33 -11.20 -8.34
CA GLY A 57 42.42 -11.63 -7.30
C GLY A 57 42.92 -11.33 -5.88
N PHE A 58 42.02 -11.42 -4.90
CA PHE A 58 42.31 -11.16 -3.49
C PHE A 58 43.47 -12.02 -2.95
N SER A 59 43.43 -13.33 -3.19
CA SER A 59 44.42 -14.27 -2.63
C SER A 59 45.79 -14.14 -3.28
N ALA A 60 45.83 -13.86 -4.59
CA ALA A 60 47.08 -13.62 -5.28
C ALA A 60 47.74 -12.31 -4.81
N CYS A 61 46.95 -11.23 -4.69
CA CYS A 61 47.43 -9.97 -4.11
C CYS A 61 47.92 -10.17 -2.66
N ALA A 62 47.20 -10.92 -1.83
CA ALA A 62 47.59 -11.20 -0.46
C ALA A 62 48.95 -11.92 -0.38
N ARG A 63 49.13 -12.97 -1.19
CA ARG A 63 50.40 -13.73 -1.25
C ARG A 63 51.57 -12.87 -1.73
N GLU A 64 51.35 -12.03 -2.75
CA GLU A 64 52.40 -11.14 -3.27
C GLU A 64 52.81 -10.10 -2.21
N CYS A 65 51.83 -9.47 -1.55
CA CYS A 65 52.08 -8.50 -0.48
C CYS A 65 52.72 -9.14 0.75
N GLU A 66 52.32 -10.35 1.13
CA GLU A 66 52.93 -11.11 2.24
C GLU A 66 54.39 -11.44 1.94
N ALA A 67 54.68 -12.00 0.75
CA ALA A 67 56.04 -12.28 0.33
C ALA A 67 56.91 -11.02 0.28
N GLU A 68 56.33 -9.89 -0.15
CA GLU A 68 57.02 -8.61 -0.19
C GLU A 68 57.32 -8.06 1.23
N ALA A 69 56.37 -8.15 2.17
CA ALA A 69 56.57 -7.74 3.56
C ALA A 69 57.67 -8.57 4.25
N VAL A 70 57.62 -9.89 4.06
CA VAL A 70 58.61 -10.85 4.57
C VAL A 70 60.01 -10.57 4.00
N ARG A 71 60.10 -10.25 2.69
CA ARG A 71 61.35 -9.89 2.03
C ARG A 71 61.94 -8.57 2.54
N ARG A 72 61.10 -7.55 2.73
CA ARG A 72 61.54 -6.25 3.27
C ARG A 72 62.01 -6.38 4.72
N PHE A 73 61.31 -7.19 5.52
CA PHE A 73 61.73 -7.53 6.86
C PHE A 73 63.10 -8.23 6.87
N ASP A 74 63.33 -9.23 6.00
CA ASP A 74 64.63 -9.91 5.90
C ASP A 74 65.77 -8.97 5.51
N ALA A 75 65.54 -8.09 4.55
CA ALA A 75 66.54 -7.12 4.13
C ALA A 75 66.91 -6.18 5.29
N ALA A 76 65.93 -5.65 6.00
CA ALA A 76 66.17 -4.78 7.15
C ALA A 76 66.71 -5.52 8.39
N LEU A 77 66.41 -6.82 8.51
CA LEU A 77 66.99 -7.68 9.55
C LEU A 77 68.50 -7.82 9.33
N GLN A 78 68.97 -7.97 8.08
CA GLN A 78 70.40 -8.07 7.77
C GLN A 78 71.20 -6.87 8.28
N ASP A 79 70.64 -5.66 8.21
CA ASP A 79 71.26 -4.44 8.71
C ASP A 79 71.32 -4.37 10.25
N ALA A 80 70.43 -5.11 10.94
CA ALA A 80 70.30 -5.10 12.39
C ALA A 80 71.02 -6.27 13.09
N LEU A 81 71.53 -7.26 12.34
CA LEU A 81 72.18 -8.44 12.91
C LEU A 81 73.52 -8.08 13.60
N VAL A 82 73.67 -8.54 14.84
CA VAL A 82 74.90 -8.36 15.62
C VAL A 82 75.90 -9.46 15.28
N GLN A 83 77.07 -9.09 14.75
CA GLN A 83 78.11 -10.05 14.40
C GLN A 83 78.65 -10.77 15.65
N GLY A 84 78.74 -12.11 15.58
CA GLY A 84 79.35 -12.93 16.64
C GLY A 84 78.41 -13.38 17.76
N VAL A 85 77.12 -13.04 17.70
CA VAL A 85 76.10 -13.49 18.67
C VAL A 85 74.97 -14.23 17.93
N PRO A 86 75.05 -15.56 17.76
CA PRO A 86 74.06 -16.32 16.99
C PRO A 86 72.67 -16.40 17.64
N GLU A 87 72.57 -16.09 18.94
CA GLU A 87 71.31 -16.07 19.69
C GLU A 87 70.38 -14.93 19.24
N LEU A 88 70.94 -13.81 18.77
CA LEU A 88 70.21 -12.62 18.31
C LEU A 88 69.95 -12.67 16.79
N ASN A 89 69.17 -13.66 16.35
CA ASN A 89 68.94 -13.94 14.93
C ASN A 89 67.62 -13.37 14.35
N GLY A 90 66.73 -12.85 15.19
CA GLY A 90 65.45 -12.25 14.77
C GLY A 90 64.40 -13.25 14.23
N ALA A 91 64.63 -14.56 14.31
CA ALA A 91 63.74 -15.58 13.76
C ALA A 91 62.33 -15.53 14.39
N ALA A 92 62.25 -15.35 15.72
CA ALA A 92 60.98 -15.23 16.43
C ALA A 92 60.18 -13.99 15.98
N ALA A 93 60.86 -12.87 15.71
CA ALA A 93 60.21 -11.64 15.25
C ALA A 93 59.68 -11.78 13.81
N ARG A 94 60.44 -12.45 12.94
CA ARG A 94 60.00 -12.82 11.58
C ARG A 94 58.74 -13.68 11.61
N GLU A 95 58.72 -14.72 12.42
CA GLU A 95 57.57 -15.61 12.54
C GLU A 95 56.35 -14.87 13.12
N ALA A 96 56.56 -14.00 14.11
CA ALA A 96 55.51 -13.16 14.67
C ALA A 96 54.92 -12.19 13.64
N LEU A 97 55.74 -11.59 12.77
CA LEU A 97 55.27 -10.77 11.66
C LEU A 97 54.43 -11.60 10.68
N GLY A 98 54.91 -12.78 10.28
CA GLY A 98 54.17 -13.68 9.40
C GLY A 98 52.80 -14.06 9.95
N ARG A 99 52.73 -14.42 11.24
CA ARG A 99 51.46 -14.69 11.93
C ARG A 99 50.53 -13.46 11.95
N ARG A 100 51.04 -12.27 12.24
CA ARG A 100 50.25 -11.02 12.22
C ARG A 100 49.69 -10.70 10.84
N VAL A 101 50.49 -10.90 9.79
CA VAL A 101 50.06 -10.70 8.40
C VAL A 101 48.98 -11.71 8.02
N ALA A 102 49.18 -12.99 8.32
CA ALA A 102 48.20 -14.05 8.07
C ALA A 102 46.86 -13.77 8.78
N ASP A 103 46.89 -13.43 10.07
CA ASP A 103 45.70 -13.06 10.84
C ASP A 103 44.96 -11.86 10.23
N TYR A 104 45.70 -10.88 9.70
CA TYR A 104 45.12 -9.71 9.04
C TYR A 104 44.46 -10.08 7.71
N VAL A 105 45.13 -10.89 6.89
CA VAL A 105 44.60 -11.39 5.62
C VAL A 105 43.35 -12.22 5.85
N ASP A 106 43.33 -13.08 6.88
CA ASP A 106 42.15 -13.87 7.23
C ASP A 106 40.99 -12.98 7.65
N LYS A 107 41.22 -11.96 8.48
CA LYS A 107 40.18 -10.97 8.83
C LYS A 107 39.65 -10.24 7.58
N ALA A 108 40.53 -9.84 6.67
CA ALA A 108 40.15 -9.21 5.40
C ALA A 108 39.35 -10.17 4.50
N LYS A 109 39.73 -11.45 4.43
CA LYS A 109 39.01 -12.51 3.70
C LYS A 109 37.59 -12.66 4.25
N HIS A 110 37.43 -12.77 5.58
CA HIS A 110 36.11 -12.85 6.21
C HIS A 110 35.25 -11.62 5.90
N GLY A 111 35.85 -10.42 5.94
CA GLY A 111 35.18 -9.17 5.56
C GLY A 111 34.68 -9.18 4.12
N ARG A 112 35.53 -9.63 3.18
CA ARG A 112 35.20 -9.72 1.76
C ARG A 112 34.08 -10.72 1.48
N VAL A 113 34.10 -11.89 2.13
CA VAL A 113 33.02 -12.89 2.01
C VAL A 113 31.70 -12.32 2.54
N LYS A 114 31.73 -11.63 3.69
CA LYS A 114 30.54 -10.98 4.26
C LYS A 114 29.97 -9.92 3.33
N GLU A 115 30.83 -9.10 2.74
CA GLU A 115 30.44 -8.08 1.74
C GLU A 115 29.81 -8.74 0.50
N ALA A 116 30.45 -9.78 -0.05
CA ALA A 116 29.96 -10.51 -1.21
C ALA A 116 28.58 -11.17 -0.97
N VAL A 117 28.40 -11.80 0.19
CA VAL A 117 27.09 -12.35 0.61
C VAL A 117 26.05 -11.23 0.75
N GLY A 118 26.42 -10.09 1.35
CA GLY A 118 25.53 -8.94 1.47
C GLY A 118 25.13 -8.33 0.11
N ALA A 119 26.04 -8.29 -0.86
CA ALA A 119 25.75 -7.84 -2.21
C ALA A 119 24.81 -8.81 -2.94
N ALA A 120 25.04 -10.11 -2.80
CA ALA A 120 24.17 -11.16 -3.35
C ALA A 120 22.76 -11.11 -2.73
N ASP A 121 22.65 -10.90 -1.43
CA ASP A 121 21.37 -10.76 -0.72
C ASP A 121 20.57 -9.52 -1.18
N LYS A 122 21.25 -8.38 -1.38
CA LYS A 122 20.63 -7.19 -1.99
C LYS A 122 20.11 -7.47 -3.40
N ARG A 123 20.90 -8.18 -4.23
CA ARG A 123 20.51 -8.58 -5.59
C ARG A 123 19.30 -9.51 -5.59
N LEU A 124 19.30 -10.50 -4.69
CA LEU A 124 18.20 -11.43 -4.47
C LEU A 124 16.93 -10.69 -4.09
N THR A 125 17.00 -9.79 -3.10
CA THR A 125 15.87 -8.99 -2.63
C THR A 125 15.30 -8.11 -3.75
N ALA A 126 16.17 -7.49 -4.56
CA ALA A 126 15.76 -6.63 -5.67
C ALA A 126 15.02 -7.39 -6.78
N LEU A 127 15.36 -8.67 -7.01
CA LEU A 127 14.69 -9.51 -8.03
C LEU A 127 13.42 -10.17 -7.51
N LEU A 128 13.47 -10.68 -6.28
CA LEU A 128 12.38 -11.46 -5.70
C LEU A 128 11.21 -10.58 -5.27
N THR A 129 11.48 -9.44 -4.61
CA THR A 129 10.43 -8.65 -3.96
C THR A 129 9.37 -8.14 -4.94
N PRO A 130 9.70 -7.47 -6.07
CA PRO A 130 8.68 -6.97 -6.98
C PRO A 130 7.83 -8.09 -7.58
N THR A 131 8.50 -9.13 -8.11
CA THR A 131 7.84 -10.29 -8.72
C THR A 131 6.92 -11.02 -7.73
N ALA A 132 7.37 -11.21 -6.48
CA ALA A 132 6.57 -11.86 -5.46
C ALA A 132 5.39 -10.99 -5.01
N VAL A 133 5.57 -9.68 -4.85
CA VAL A 133 4.49 -8.76 -4.48
C VAL A 133 3.39 -8.75 -5.54
N ASP A 134 3.76 -8.67 -6.83
CA ASP A 134 2.80 -8.70 -7.94
C ASP A 134 2.01 -10.01 -7.96
N LEU A 135 2.71 -11.15 -7.85
CA LEU A 135 2.06 -12.48 -7.80
C LEU A 135 1.14 -12.64 -6.59
N LEU A 136 1.54 -12.13 -5.42
CA LEU A 136 0.74 -12.18 -4.19
C LEU A 136 -0.44 -11.20 -4.23
N GLN A 137 -0.39 -10.15 -5.04
CA GLN A 137 -1.50 -9.22 -5.24
C GLN A 137 -2.60 -9.86 -6.08
N ASP A 138 -2.23 -10.50 -7.17
CA ASP A 138 -3.20 -11.12 -8.08
C ASP A 138 -3.67 -12.51 -7.62
N CYS A 139 -2.87 -13.21 -6.82
CA CYS A 139 -3.11 -14.58 -6.35
C CYS A 139 -3.65 -15.52 -7.46
N PRO A 140 -2.91 -15.73 -8.56
CA PRO A 140 -3.35 -16.58 -9.66
C PRO A 140 -3.45 -18.07 -9.24
N PRO A 141 -4.20 -18.92 -9.97
CA PRO A 141 -4.34 -20.34 -9.63
C PRO A 141 -3.00 -21.12 -9.62
N ASN A 142 -2.00 -20.64 -10.36
CA ASN A 142 -0.64 -21.17 -10.36
C ASN A 142 0.36 -20.32 -9.56
N LEU A 143 -0.11 -19.66 -8.49
CA LEU A 143 0.70 -18.83 -7.60
C LEU A 143 1.96 -19.55 -7.11
N TRP A 144 1.80 -20.73 -6.50
CA TRP A 144 2.89 -21.43 -5.81
C TRP A 144 4.03 -21.87 -6.74
N PRO A 145 3.77 -22.54 -7.89
CA PRO A 145 4.82 -22.83 -8.86
C PRO A 145 5.54 -21.58 -9.37
N LYS A 146 4.80 -20.50 -9.68
CA LYS A 146 5.39 -19.23 -10.15
C LYS A 146 6.26 -18.56 -9.09
N LEU A 147 5.83 -18.60 -7.83
CA LEU A 147 6.54 -18.00 -6.71
C LEU A 147 7.85 -18.75 -6.40
N HIS A 148 7.82 -20.09 -6.43
CA HIS A 148 9.03 -20.90 -6.28
C HIS A 148 9.96 -20.76 -7.48
N ALA A 149 9.44 -20.65 -8.71
CA ALA A 149 10.24 -20.37 -9.90
C ALA A 149 10.91 -18.99 -9.82
N ALA A 150 10.18 -17.96 -9.36
CA ALA A 150 10.72 -16.63 -9.14
C ALA A 150 11.84 -16.65 -8.08
N LYS A 151 11.64 -17.35 -6.96
CA LYS A 151 12.67 -17.56 -5.94
C LYS A 151 13.89 -18.28 -6.50
N ALA A 152 13.70 -19.40 -7.19
CA ALA A 152 14.79 -20.19 -7.77
C ALA A 152 15.61 -19.37 -8.77
N SER A 153 14.93 -18.62 -9.64
CA SER A 153 15.57 -17.70 -10.60
C SER A 153 16.36 -16.58 -9.90
N ALA A 154 15.76 -15.95 -8.89
CA ALA A 154 16.41 -14.88 -8.13
C ALA A 154 17.64 -15.38 -7.35
N VAL A 155 17.55 -16.57 -6.74
CA VAL A 155 18.68 -17.20 -6.04
C VAL A 155 19.77 -17.63 -7.02
N ALA A 156 19.43 -18.17 -8.19
CA ALA A 156 20.42 -18.50 -9.22
C ALA A 156 21.17 -17.24 -9.71
N ALA A 157 20.45 -16.15 -9.99
CA ALA A 157 21.04 -14.88 -10.39
C ALA A 157 21.93 -14.27 -9.30
N ALA A 158 21.48 -14.28 -8.04
CA ALA A 158 22.28 -13.83 -6.90
C ALA A 158 23.49 -14.76 -6.65
N GLY A 159 23.34 -16.07 -6.89
CA GLY A 159 24.41 -17.06 -6.80
C GLY A 159 25.52 -16.81 -7.82
N SER A 160 25.17 -16.48 -9.06
CA SER A 160 26.16 -16.08 -10.08
C SER A 160 26.92 -14.81 -9.67
N THR A 161 26.23 -13.85 -9.04
CA THR A 161 26.84 -12.62 -8.51
C THR A 161 27.80 -12.92 -7.36
N LEU A 162 27.40 -13.82 -6.45
CA LEU A 162 28.24 -14.29 -5.34
C LEU A 162 29.49 -15.02 -5.87
N GLN A 163 29.34 -15.91 -6.84
CA GLN A 163 30.46 -16.63 -7.45
C GLN A 163 31.43 -15.69 -8.15
N ALA A 164 30.94 -14.68 -8.87
CA ALA A 164 31.77 -13.65 -9.49
C ALA A 164 32.50 -12.79 -8.45
N ALA A 165 31.83 -12.40 -7.37
CA ALA A 165 32.43 -11.59 -6.29
C ALA A 165 33.48 -12.35 -5.47
N LEU A 166 33.36 -13.68 -5.40
CA LEU A 166 34.30 -14.58 -4.72
C LEU A 166 35.38 -15.15 -5.67
N ALA A 167 35.38 -14.75 -6.94
CA ALA A 167 36.44 -15.12 -7.87
C ALA A 167 37.79 -14.55 -7.39
N GLY A 168 38.81 -15.39 -7.35
CA GLY A 168 40.14 -15.00 -6.86
C GLY A 168 40.30 -14.94 -5.34
N VAL A 169 39.30 -15.39 -4.56
CA VAL A 169 39.43 -15.67 -3.12
C VAL A 169 39.60 -17.18 -2.92
N ASP A 170 40.64 -17.57 -2.21
CA ASP A 170 40.91 -18.95 -1.81
C ASP A 170 39.96 -19.37 -0.68
N LEU A 171 38.79 -19.85 -1.09
CA LEU A 171 37.78 -20.45 -0.22
C LEU A 171 37.77 -21.96 -0.41
N SER A 172 37.72 -22.68 0.70
CA SER A 172 37.44 -24.12 0.71
C SER A 172 36.05 -24.42 0.15
N ASP A 173 35.86 -25.63 -0.34
CA ASP A 173 34.55 -26.08 -0.84
C ASP A 173 33.47 -26.00 0.24
N ALA A 174 33.84 -26.21 1.52
CA ALA A 174 32.94 -26.09 2.65
C ALA A 174 32.48 -24.64 2.86
N GLU A 175 33.38 -23.66 2.78
CA GLU A 175 33.05 -22.24 2.91
C GLU A 175 32.17 -21.75 1.74
N ARG A 176 32.45 -22.20 0.51
CA ARG A 176 31.63 -21.88 -0.67
C ARG A 176 30.21 -22.42 -0.52
N LYS A 177 30.06 -23.70 -0.17
CA LYS A 177 28.76 -24.32 0.09
C LYS A 177 28.02 -23.64 1.24
N ALA A 178 28.72 -23.22 2.29
CA ALA A 178 28.11 -22.49 3.40
C ALA A 178 27.59 -21.10 2.96
N ALA A 179 28.31 -20.40 2.08
CA ALA A 179 27.86 -19.11 1.54
C ALA A 179 26.62 -19.28 0.62
N GLU A 180 26.60 -20.31 -0.23
CA GLU A 180 25.44 -20.65 -1.06
C GLU A 180 24.23 -21.07 -0.22
N ALA A 181 24.43 -21.89 0.82
CA ALA A 181 23.37 -22.29 1.75
C ALA A 181 22.78 -21.07 2.49
N LYS A 182 23.62 -20.11 2.90
CA LYS A 182 23.16 -18.84 3.48
C LYS A 182 22.30 -18.05 2.50
N LEU A 183 22.66 -18.00 1.22
CA LEU A 183 21.87 -17.33 0.19
C LEU A 183 20.51 -18.02 -0.05
N GLN A 184 20.49 -19.35 -0.08
CA GLN A 184 19.26 -20.13 -0.17
C GLN A 184 18.32 -19.86 1.02
N ALA A 185 18.88 -19.88 2.24
CA ALA A 185 18.14 -19.55 3.46
C ALA A 185 17.63 -18.10 3.46
N ALA A 186 18.43 -17.14 2.99
CA ALA A 186 18.00 -15.75 2.84
C ALA A 186 16.80 -15.61 1.89
N GLY A 187 16.82 -16.34 0.77
CA GLY A 187 15.68 -16.37 -0.17
C GLY A 187 14.42 -16.99 0.41
N GLN A 188 14.56 -18.06 1.19
CA GLN A 188 13.44 -18.66 1.91
C GLN A 188 12.87 -17.72 2.97
N ASN A 189 13.72 -17.10 3.79
CA ASN A 189 13.31 -16.15 4.82
C ASN A 189 12.63 -14.91 4.23
N LYS A 190 13.17 -14.37 3.14
CA LYS A 190 12.57 -13.22 2.46
C LYS A 190 11.22 -13.57 1.85
N LEU A 191 11.08 -14.76 1.27
CA LEU A 191 9.78 -15.21 0.76
C LEU A 191 8.77 -15.40 1.90
N ALA A 192 9.18 -16.02 3.01
CA ALA A 192 8.33 -16.19 4.19
C ALA A 192 7.85 -14.85 4.76
N SER A 193 8.72 -13.82 4.81
CA SER A 193 8.32 -12.50 5.26
C SER A 193 7.26 -11.86 4.35
N LEU A 194 7.44 -11.98 3.02
CA LEU A 194 6.48 -11.45 2.04
C LEU A 194 5.14 -12.20 2.09
N LEU A 195 5.16 -13.52 2.32
CA LEU A 195 3.96 -14.32 2.52
C LEU A 195 3.20 -13.90 3.78
N GLN A 196 3.92 -13.63 4.88
CA GLN A 196 3.31 -13.15 6.10
C GLN A 196 2.65 -11.77 5.90
N GLU A 197 3.30 -10.85 5.20
CA GLU A 197 2.74 -9.54 4.85
C GLU A 197 1.48 -9.68 3.97
N ALA A 198 1.48 -10.63 3.02
CA ALA A 198 0.32 -10.92 2.19
C ALA A 198 -0.84 -11.52 3.01
N ALA A 199 -0.56 -12.40 3.97
CA ALA A 199 -1.54 -13.01 4.87
C ALA A 199 -2.18 -11.97 5.82
N LEU A 200 -1.42 -10.97 6.28
CA LEU A 200 -1.96 -9.86 7.07
C LEU A 200 -2.93 -8.99 6.27
N THR A 201 -2.72 -8.86 4.96
CA THR A 201 -3.54 -8.05 4.04
C THR A 201 -4.62 -8.86 3.31
N ARG A 202 -4.92 -10.07 3.78
CA ARG A 202 -5.84 -11.04 3.15
C ARG A 202 -7.20 -10.48 2.76
N VAL A 203 -7.86 -9.70 3.63
CA VAL A 203 -9.22 -9.18 3.35
C VAL A 203 -9.20 -8.19 2.18
N SER A 204 -8.17 -7.36 2.08
CA SER A 204 -8.01 -6.45 0.93
C SER A 204 -7.86 -7.24 -0.36
N ARG A 205 -7.00 -8.27 -0.36
CA ARG A 205 -6.76 -9.11 -1.54
C ARG A 205 -8.01 -9.88 -1.97
N MET A 206 -8.79 -10.39 -1.01
CA MET A 206 -10.08 -11.00 -1.28
C MET A 206 -11.05 -10.01 -1.94
N ARG A 207 -11.08 -8.75 -1.49
CA ARG A 207 -11.89 -7.70 -2.10
C ARG A 207 -11.43 -7.35 -3.52
N ASP A 208 -10.13 -7.33 -3.75
CA ASP A 208 -9.56 -7.06 -5.08
C ASP A 208 -9.89 -8.19 -6.07
N ALA A 209 -9.77 -9.45 -5.64
CA ALA A 209 -10.19 -10.63 -6.42
C ALA A 209 -11.70 -10.63 -6.72
N PHE A 210 -12.51 -10.27 -5.72
CA PHE A 210 -13.96 -10.10 -5.89
C PHE A 210 -14.28 -8.98 -6.89
N ASN A 211 -13.70 -7.79 -6.73
CA ASN A 211 -13.93 -6.66 -7.62
C ASN A 211 -13.51 -6.99 -9.05
N THR A 212 -12.35 -7.60 -9.23
CA THR A 212 -11.86 -8.02 -10.56
C THR A 212 -12.83 -8.97 -11.26
N SER A 213 -13.50 -9.84 -10.50
CA SER A 213 -14.47 -10.80 -11.06
C SER A 213 -15.89 -10.22 -11.18
N PHE A 214 -16.28 -9.29 -10.31
CA PHE A 214 -17.66 -8.80 -10.17
C PHE A 214 -17.90 -7.47 -10.88
N THR A 215 -16.99 -6.51 -10.73
CA THR A 215 -17.15 -5.15 -11.27
C THR A 215 -16.53 -4.97 -12.64
N LEU A 216 -15.60 -5.83 -13.05
CA LEU A 216 -15.01 -5.78 -14.38
C LEU A 216 -15.69 -6.79 -15.32
N ASP A 217 -15.67 -6.49 -16.61
CA ASP A 217 -16.00 -7.45 -17.67
C ASP A 217 -14.75 -8.23 -18.12
N GLU A 218 -14.91 -9.07 -19.13
CA GLU A 218 -13.82 -9.89 -19.71
C GLU A 218 -12.64 -9.05 -20.24
N ASN A 219 -12.89 -7.79 -20.61
CA ASN A 219 -11.90 -6.86 -21.15
C ASN A 219 -11.28 -5.96 -20.07
N LYS A 220 -11.53 -6.24 -18.78
CA LYS A 220 -11.10 -5.42 -17.64
C LYS A 220 -11.69 -4.00 -17.66
N THR A 221 -12.79 -3.76 -18.36
CA THR A 221 -13.52 -2.50 -18.31
C THR A 221 -14.60 -2.52 -17.23
N PRO A 222 -14.91 -1.37 -16.57
CA PRO A 222 -15.98 -1.31 -15.59
C PRO A 222 -17.32 -1.76 -16.19
N ARG A 223 -17.92 -2.77 -15.57
CA ARG A 223 -19.15 -3.42 -16.02
C ARG A 223 -20.34 -2.47 -15.84
N THR A 224 -21.14 -2.34 -16.89
CA THR A 224 -22.45 -1.70 -16.82
C THR A 224 -23.51 -2.75 -16.51
N TRP A 225 -24.28 -2.57 -15.45
CA TRP A 225 -25.32 -3.53 -15.04
C TRP A 225 -26.51 -3.50 -15.97
N MET A 226 -26.68 -4.57 -16.75
CA MET A 226 -27.77 -4.71 -17.72
C MET A 226 -28.95 -5.48 -17.11
N PRO A 227 -30.20 -5.25 -17.60
CA PRO A 227 -31.38 -6.02 -17.19
C PRO A 227 -31.30 -7.54 -17.31
N ARG A 228 -30.45 -8.05 -18.21
CA ARG A 228 -30.30 -9.48 -18.49
C ARG A 228 -29.26 -10.16 -17.60
N ASP A 229 -28.48 -9.37 -16.85
CA ASP A 229 -27.39 -9.89 -16.03
C ASP A 229 -27.93 -10.57 -14.77
N ASN A 230 -27.52 -11.82 -14.56
CA ASN A 230 -27.79 -12.53 -13.32
C ASN A 230 -26.73 -12.16 -12.27
N ILE A 231 -27.00 -11.09 -11.53
CA ILE A 231 -26.11 -10.56 -10.49
C ILE A 231 -25.82 -11.61 -9.42
N ASP A 232 -26.80 -12.47 -9.08
CA ASP A 232 -26.59 -13.51 -8.08
C ASP A 232 -25.59 -14.56 -8.57
N ALA A 233 -25.72 -15.05 -9.81
CA ALA A 233 -24.75 -15.98 -10.39
C ALA A 233 -23.34 -15.39 -10.50
N LEU A 234 -23.22 -14.13 -10.93
CA LEU A 234 -21.95 -13.41 -10.99
C LEU A 234 -21.32 -13.24 -9.60
N SER A 235 -22.14 -12.93 -8.59
CA SER A 235 -21.67 -12.81 -7.21
C SER A 235 -21.14 -14.13 -6.66
N ARG A 236 -21.71 -15.27 -7.04
CA ARG A 236 -21.22 -16.60 -6.64
C ARG A 236 -19.84 -16.89 -7.21
N VAL A 237 -19.63 -16.59 -8.49
CA VAL A 237 -18.32 -16.74 -9.14
C VAL A 237 -17.28 -15.84 -8.47
N ALA A 238 -17.63 -14.57 -8.22
CA ALA A 238 -16.72 -13.62 -7.58
C ALA A 238 -16.41 -13.98 -6.11
N ARG A 239 -17.38 -14.46 -5.34
CA ARG A 239 -17.16 -14.96 -3.97
C ARG A 239 -16.31 -16.23 -3.95
N ARG A 240 -16.46 -17.13 -4.93
CA ARG A 240 -15.60 -18.31 -5.08
C ARG A 240 -14.17 -17.92 -5.40
N ALA A 241 -13.95 -16.92 -6.26
CA ALA A 241 -12.63 -16.38 -6.54
C ALA A 241 -11.97 -15.82 -5.26
N ALA A 242 -12.71 -15.03 -4.47
CA ALA A 242 -12.22 -14.52 -3.18
C ALA A 242 -11.91 -15.63 -2.16
N ALA A 243 -12.72 -16.70 -2.12
CA ALA A 243 -12.47 -17.87 -1.27
C ALA A 243 -11.20 -18.63 -1.70
N SER A 244 -10.95 -18.76 -3.00
CA SER A 244 -9.71 -19.34 -3.53
C SER A 244 -8.49 -18.48 -3.18
N THR A 245 -8.60 -17.14 -3.25
CA THR A 245 -7.55 -16.22 -2.78
C THR A 245 -7.26 -16.40 -1.29
N LEU A 246 -8.29 -16.56 -0.46
CA LEU A 246 -8.12 -16.84 0.96
C LEU A 246 -7.41 -18.18 1.19
N ALA A 247 -7.84 -19.24 0.50
CA ALA A 247 -7.23 -20.57 0.58
C ALA A 247 -5.75 -20.56 0.15
N ALA A 248 -5.42 -19.77 -0.88
CA ALA A 248 -4.05 -19.57 -1.32
C ALA A 248 -3.18 -18.95 -0.23
N LEU A 249 -3.71 -18.02 0.58
CA LEU A 249 -2.97 -17.32 1.63
C LEU A 249 -2.97 -18.02 2.99
N CYS A 250 -3.75 -19.08 3.19
CA CYS A 250 -3.82 -19.78 4.49
C CYS A 250 -2.57 -20.59 4.81
N VAL A 251 -1.97 -21.23 3.80
CA VAL A 251 -0.88 -22.18 3.96
C VAL A 251 0.13 -22.03 2.83
N ALA A 252 1.41 -22.02 3.19
CA ALA A 252 2.53 -22.05 2.27
C ALA A 252 2.65 -23.41 1.60
N ARG A 253 2.65 -23.44 0.26
CA ARG A 253 2.66 -24.69 -0.51
C ARG A 253 3.97 -24.86 -1.27
N GLY A 254 4.29 -26.13 -1.56
CA GLY A 254 5.46 -26.52 -2.32
C GLY A 254 5.39 -26.14 -3.82
N PRO A 255 6.48 -26.31 -4.55
CA PRO A 255 6.55 -26.06 -5.99
C PRO A 255 5.66 -27.02 -6.81
N ASP A 256 5.45 -28.24 -6.32
CA ASP A 256 4.67 -29.29 -6.99
C ASP A 256 3.15 -29.18 -6.75
N TYR A 257 2.69 -28.03 -6.27
CA TYR A 257 1.28 -27.82 -5.98
C TYR A 257 0.43 -27.84 -7.26
N ALA A 258 -0.45 -28.83 -7.37
CA ALA A 258 -1.30 -29.08 -8.54
C ALA A 258 -2.74 -28.50 -8.43
N GLY A 259 -3.00 -27.62 -7.45
CA GLY A 259 -4.29 -26.92 -7.35
C GLY A 259 -5.40 -27.65 -6.59
N SER A 260 -5.07 -28.66 -5.78
CA SER A 260 -6.04 -29.25 -4.85
C SER A 260 -5.38 -29.83 -3.60
N ASP A 261 -5.61 -29.21 -2.45
CA ASP A 261 -5.23 -29.73 -1.13
C ASP A 261 -6.45 -29.85 -0.20
N GLU A 262 -6.23 -30.44 0.97
CA GLU A 262 -7.26 -30.58 2.01
C GLU A 262 -7.66 -29.22 2.60
N VAL A 263 -6.74 -28.26 2.62
CA VAL A 263 -6.93 -26.91 3.16
C VAL A 263 -7.83 -26.07 2.24
N GLU A 264 -7.60 -26.07 0.93
CA GLU A 264 -8.42 -25.38 -0.05
C GLU A 264 -9.82 -25.96 -0.08
N ARG A 265 -9.93 -27.30 -0.06
CA ARG A 265 -11.23 -27.98 0.08
C ARG A 265 -11.95 -27.56 1.36
N ALA A 266 -11.22 -27.46 2.47
CA ALA A 266 -11.77 -26.98 3.71
C ALA A 266 -12.27 -25.52 3.57
N VAL A 267 -11.41 -24.56 3.20
CA VAL A 267 -11.80 -23.15 3.03
C VAL A 267 -13.00 -22.97 2.10
N LEU A 268 -13.04 -23.71 0.98
CA LEU A 268 -14.18 -23.67 0.05
C LEU A 268 -15.45 -24.26 0.66
N ALA A 269 -15.36 -25.33 1.48
CA ALA A 269 -16.51 -25.87 2.20
C ALA A 269 -17.06 -24.90 3.25
N MET A 270 -16.19 -24.14 3.93
CA MET A 270 -16.60 -23.05 4.84
C MET A 270 -17.34 -21.94 4.09
N ALA A 271 -16.89 -21.59 2.88
CA ALA A 271 -17.49 -20.54 2.06
C ALA A 271 -18.75 -20.98 1.29
N ALA A 272 -18.92 -22.28 1.05
CA ALA A 272 -20.04 -22.87 0.30
C ALA A 272 -21.43 -22.37 0.74
N PRO A 273 -21.81 -22.35 2.03
CA PRO A 273 -23.16 -21.88 2.42
C PRO A 273 -23.42 -20.43 2.00
N ASP A 274 -22.42 -19.54 2.08
CA ASP A 274 -22.56 -18.12 1.71
C ASP A 274 -22.49 -17.86 0.20
N ILE A 275 -21.85 -18.78 -0.54
CA ILE A 275 -21.79 -18.75 -2.00
C ILE A 275 -23.09 -19.31 -2.57
N ASP A 276 -23.55 -20.46 -2.08
CA ASP A 276 -24.66 -21.21 -2.65
C ASP A 276 -26.03 -20.81 -2.04
N ALA A 277 -26.04 -20.01 -0.96
CA ALA A 277 -27.27 -19.43 -0.43
C ALA A 277 -28.02 -18.66 -1.52
N ALA A 278 -29.15 -19.21 -1.95
CA ALA A 278 -30.14 -18.47 -2.73
C ALA A 278 -30.68 -17.29 -1.90
N PRO A 279 -31.04 -16.16 -2.52
CA PRO A 279 -31.72 -15.10 -1.79
C PRO A 279 -33.00 -15.69 -1.19
N ALA A 280 -33.13 -15.62 0.14
CA ALA A 280 -34.21 -16.20 0.90
C ALA A 280 -35.59 -15.80 0.31
N ALA A 281 -36.21 -16.71 -0.43
CA ALA A 281 -37.65 -16.85 -0.36
C ALA A 281 -37.91 -17.51 1.00
N ALA A 282 -38.74 -16.87 1.82
CA ALA A 282 -39.12 -17.38 3.13
C ALA A 282 -39.61 -18.83 3.01
N SER A 283 -38.80 -19.77 3.45
CA SER A 283 -39.21 -21.16 3.69
C SER A 283 -38.97 -21.43 5.17
N GLU A 284 -40.06 -21.79 5.83
CA GLU A 284 -40.19 -22.15 7.24
C GLU A 284 -39.13 -23.15 7.73
N PRO A 285 -38.88 -23.23 9.05
CA PRO A 285 -37.92 -24.18 9.59
C PRO A 285 -38.46 -25.60 9.41
N ALA A 286 -37.95 -26.30 8.39
CA ALA A 286 -38.14 -27.73 8.26
C ALA A 286 -37.18 -28.44 9.22
N ASP A 287 -37.79 -29.01 10.26
CA ASP A 287 -37.17 -29.93 11.20
C ASP A 287 -36.78 -31.25 10.50
N GLY A 288 -35.63 -31.81 10.89
CA GLY A 288 -35.27 -33.22 10.69
C GLY A 288 -34.82 -33.69 9.29
N GLY A 289 -33.52 -34.01 9.17
CA GLY A 289 -33.04 -34.82 8.04
C GLY A 289 -31.53 -34.96 7.95
N ALA A 290 -30.93 -35.75 8.85
CA ALA A 290 -29.56 -36.22 8.69
C ALA A 290 -29.43 -37.04 7.40
N SER A 291 -28.69 -36.52 6.42
CA SER A 291 -28.13 -37.31 5.31
C SER A 291 -26.62 -37.19 5.35
N GLY A 292 -25.96 -38.27 5.78
CA GLY A 292 -24.51 -38.39 5.79
C GLY A 292 -23.95 -38.29 4.37
N ALA A 293 -23.11 -37.28 4.14
CA ALA A 293 -22.27 -37.15 2.97
C ALA A 293 -20.86 -36.75 3.42
N GLY A 294 -20.04 -37.76 3.74
CA GLY A 294 -18.63 -37.63 4.12
C GLY A 294 -18.43 -37.00 5.51
N ALA A 295 -17.52 -37.57 6.31
CA ALA A 295 -16.98 -36.86 7.46
C ALA A 295 -16.13 -35.68 6.94
N GLY A 296 -16.79 -34.61 6.50
CA GLY A 296 -16.17 -33.36 6.08
C GLY A 296 -15.51 -32.73 7.31
N TYR A 297 -14.26 -32.33 7.15
CA TYR A 297 -13.51 -31.66 8.21
C TYR A 297 -14.26 -30.38 8.65
N ASP A 298 -14.67 -30.36 9.93
CA ASP A 298 -15.47 -29.26 10.49
C ASP A 298 -14.60 -28.04 10.83
N ILE A 299 -14.49 -27.13 9.87
CA ILE A 299 -13.71 -25.88 10.01
C ILE A 299 -14.34 -24.94 11.04
N ALA A 300 -15.64 -25.09 11.32
CA ALA A 300 -16.33 -24.18 12.23
C ALA A 300 -15.82 -24.32 13.67
N SER A 301 -15.37 -25.51 14.06
CA SER A 301 -14.82 -25.81 15.39
C SER A 301 -13.31 -26.04 15.40
N ALA A 302 -12.67 -26.27 14.25
CA ALA A 302 -11.27 -26.67 14.22
C ALA A 302 -10.28 -25.54 14.57
N SER A 303 -9.22 -25.91 15.29
CA SER A 303 -8.10 -25.06 15.68
C SER A 303 -6.88 -25.16 14.76
N GLU A 304 -6.74 -26.24 14.00
CA GLU A 304 -5.58 -26.55 13.15
C GLU A 304 -6.02 -27.09 11.80
N TRP A 305 -5.38 -26.67 10.70
CA TRP A 305 -5.69 -27.14 9.36
C TRP A 305 -5.55 -28.67 9.17
N PRO A 306 -6.33 -29.29 8.28
CA PRO A 306 -6.18 -30.71 7.96
C PRO A 306 -4.86 -30.96 7.21
N GLY A 307 -4.32 -32.19 7.33
CA GLY A 307 -3.17 -32.63 6.53
C GLY A 307 -1.78 -32.59 7.19
N ALA A 308 -1.68 -32.59 8.53
CA ALA A 308 -0.42 -32.67 9.28
C ALA A 308 0.68 -31.69 8.78
N LEU A 309 0.31 -30.41 8.73
CA LEU A 309 1.17 -29.33 8.24
C LEU A 309 2.23 -28.95 9.27
N ARG A 310 3.40 -28.51 8.79
CA ARG A 310 4.41 -27.91 9.66
C ARG A 310 3.96 -26.53 10.11
N ARG A 311 4.32 -26.15 11.34
CA ARG A 311 3.94 -24.85 11.90
C ARG A 311 4.49 -23.68 11.09
N GLU A 312 5.65 -23.83 10.46
CA GLU A 312 6.26 -22.83 9.58
C GLU A 312 5.48 -22.59 8.28
N ASP A 313 4.66 -23.54 7.83
CA ASP A 313 3.89 -23.43 6.60
C ASP A 313 2.50 -22.82 6.83
N VAL A 314 2.04 -22.71 8.08
CA VAL A 314 0.72 -22.14 8.40
C VAL A 314 0.83 -20.61 8.51
N LEU A 315 0.25 -19.91 7.54
CA LEU A 315 0.27 -18.43 7.47
C LEU A 315 -0.92 -17.80 8.20
N ILE A 316 -2.11 -18.40 8.08
CA ILE A 316 -3.36 -17.93 8.69
C ILE A 316 -4.00 -19.10 9.44
N ALA A 317 -4.34 -18.92 10.71
CA ALA A 317 -5.05 -19.94 11.47
C ALA A 317 -6.53 -20.08 11.03
N PRO A 318 -7.16 -21.26 11.19
CA PRO A 318 -8.57 -21.45 10.79
C PRO A 318 -9.55 -20.43 11.40
N ALA A 319 -9.33 -20.01 12.65
CA ALA A 319 -10.16 -18.98 13.30
C ALA A 319 -10.04 -17.59 12.63
N GLU A 320 -8.82 -17.23 12.19
CA GLU A 320 -8.55 -15.97 11.49
C GLU A 320 -9.05 -15.98 10.04
N ALA A 321 -9.06 -17.15 9.39
CA ALA A 321 -9.68 -17.34 8.09
C ALA A 321 -11.19 -17.15 8.17
N ARG A 322 -11.84 -17.69 9.21
CA ARG A 322 -13.28 -17.48 9.47
C ARG A 322 -13.63 -16.02 9.75
N SER A 323 -12.82 -15.31 10.52
CA SER A 323 -13.07 -13.87 10.78
C SER A 323 -12.91 -13.05 9.51
N ALA A 324 -11.85 -13.30 8.71
CA ALA A 324 -11.63 -12.63 7.44
C ALA A 324 -12.74 -12.90 6.42
N TRP A 325 -13.25 -14.14 6.36
CA TRP A 325 -14.38 -14.48 5.51
C TRP A 325 -15.65 -13.70 5.90
N ARG A 326 -15.99 -13.64 7.19
CA ARG A 326 -17.15 -12.87 7.66
C ARG A 326 -17.03 -11.37 7.36
N GLU A 327 -15.85 -10.80 7.57
CA GLU A 327 -15.58 -9.41 7.24
C GLU A 327 -15.76 -9.14 5.73
N PHE A 328 -15.16 -9.98 4.89
CA PHE A 328 -15.34 -9.92 3.44
C PHE A 328 -16.81 -10.06 3.01
N MET A 329 -17.55 -10.99 3.61
CA MET A 329 -18.95 -11.24 3.28
C MET A 329 -19.83 -10.01 3.52
N SER A 330 -19.56 -9.25 4.59
CA SER A 330 -20.26 -7.99 4.85
C SER A 330 -20.04 -6.98 3.71
N ALA A 331 -18.80 -6.84 3.24
CA ALA A 331 -18.44 -5.92 2.15
C ALA A 331 -19.00 -6.39 0.78
N SER A 332 -18.90 -7.69 0.47
CA SER A 332 -19.41 -8.23 -0.80
C SER A 332 -20.93 -8.12 -0.89
N THR A 333 -21.65 -8.29 0.21
CA THR A 333 -23.12 -8.16 0.26
C THR A 333 -23.56 -6.74 -0.06
N LEU A 334 -22.87 -5.73 0.48
CA LEU A 334 -23.12 -4.33 0.14
C LEU A 334 -22.87 -4.06 -1.34
N ALA A 335 -21.77 -4.57 -1.91
CA ALA A 335 -21.47 -4.41 -3.33
C ALA A 335 -22.54 -5.04 -4.24
N VAL A 336 -23.03 -6.23 -3.89
CA VAL A 336 -24.10 -6.92 -4.62
C VAL A 336 -25.43 -6.16 -4.50
N GLN A 337 -25.76 -5.62 -3.32
CA GLN A 337 -26.96 -4.78 -3.15
C GLN A 337 -26.90 -3.52 -4.03
N GLN A 338 -25.73 -2.86 -4.08
CA GLN A 338 -25.53 -1.69 -4.95
C GLN A 338 -25.67 -2.04 -6.44
N ALA A 339 -25.14 -3.20 -6.87
CA ALA A 339 -25.34 -3.70 -8.23
C ALA A 339 -26.82 -3.92 -8.55
N LYS A 340 -27.61 -4.49 -7.62
CA LYS A 340 -29.06 -4.67 -7.80
C LYS A 340 -29.80 -3.33 -7.88
N ILE A 341 -29.48 -2.36 -7.03
CA ILE A 341 -30.09 -1.02 -7.05
C ILE A 341 -29.79 -0.31 -8.37
N THR A 342 -28.54 -0.35 -8.83
CA THR A 342 -28.14 0.26 -10.11
C THR A 342 -28.80 -0.43 -11.30
N GLN A 343 -28.95 -1.76 -11.29
CA GLN A 343 -29.71 -2.49 -12.30
C GLN A 343 -31.20 -2.07 -12.31
N GLN A 344 -31.82 -1.93 -11.13
CA GLN A 344 -33.21 -1.45 -11.01
C GLN A 344 -33.35 -0.01 -11.52
N ALA A 345 -32.38 0.86 -11.25
CA ALA A 345 -32.35 2.22 -11.79
C ALA A 345 -32.22 2.23 -13.32
N ASN A 346 -31.36 1.36 -13.89
CA ASN A 346 -31.21 1.22 -15.34
C ASN A 346 -32.48 0.67 -16.01
N LEU A 347 -33.15 -0.29 -15.37
CA LEU A 347 -34.46 -0.79 -15.78
C LEU A 347 -35.53 0.31 -15.77
N ALA A 348 -35.57 1.12 -14.70
CA ALA A 348 -36.51 2.23 -14.58
C ALA A 348 -36.22 3.35 -15.61
N ALA A 349 -34.95 3.62 -15.90
CA ALA A 349 -34.56 4.56 -16.95
C ALA A 349 -35.01 4.09 -18.34
N GLY A 350 -34.91 2.78 -18.64
CA GLY A 350 -35.43 2.20 -19.87
C GLY A 350 -36.96 2.30 -20.02
N LYS A 351 -37.70 2.46 -18.92
CA LYS A 351 -39.17 2.64 -18.91
C LYS A 351 -39.62 4.10 -18.97
N ARG A 352 -38.71 5.06 -19.18
CA ARG A 352 -39.06 6.49 -19.39
C ARG A 352 -39.70 6.69 -20.77
N ALA A 353 -40.86 6.09 -21.00
CA ALA A 353 -41.75 6.53 -22.06
C ALA A 353 -42.31 7.92 -21.71
N PRO A 354 -42.57 8.80 -22.69
CA PRO A 354 -43.30 10.03 -22.44
C PRO A 354 -44.66 9.70 -21.79
N PRO A 355 -45.16 10.55 -20.87
CA PRO A 355 -46.45 10.31 -20.23
C PRO A 355 -47.55 9.98 -21.24
N VAL A 356 -48.51 9.12 -20.85
CA VAL A 356 -49.58 8.66 -21.76
C VAL A 356 -50.37 9.83 -22.38
N TRP A 357 -50.63 10.89 -21.61
CA TRP A 357 -51.27 12.11 -22.13
C TRP A 357 -50.45 12.79 -23.23
N ALA A 358 -49.12 12.79 -23.12
CA ALA A 358 -48.23 13.40 -24.10
C ALA A 358 -48.23 12.60 -25.40
N MET A 359 -48.29 11.26 -25.30
CA MET A 359 -48.46 10.40 -26.48
C MET A 359 -49.79 10.66 -27.19
N PHE A 360 -50.90 10.80 -26.44
CA PHE A 360 -52.20 11.17 -27.03
C PHE A 360 -52.19 12.56 -27.66
N ALA A 361 -51.59 13.55 -27.00
CA ALA A 361 -51.47 14.91 -27.53
C ALA A 361 -50.67 14.96 -28.84
N ILE A 362 -49.54 14.24 -28.90
CA ILE A 362 -48.73 14.12 -30.11
C ILE A 362 -49.49 13.41 -31.24
N MET A 363 -50.28 12.38 -30.91
CA MET A 363 -51.09 11.64 -31.89
C MET A 363 -52.21 12.50 -32.50
N LEU A 364 -52.89 13.31 -31.67
CA LEU A 364 -54.00 14.15 -32.12
C LEU A 364 -53.54 15.41 -32.85
N LEU A 365 -52.48 16.06 -32.38
CA LEU A 365 -52.02 17.35 -32.89
C LEU A 365 -50.96 17.23 -33.99
N GLY A 366 -50.23 16.11 -34.04
CA GLY A 366 -49.04 15.97 -34.85
C GLY A 366 -47.79 16.57 -34.18
N TRP A 367 -46.62 16.02 -34.52
CA TRP A 367 -45.34 16.36 -33.86
C TRP A 367 -44.95 17.84 -34.01
N ASN A 368 -45.19 18.42 -35.18
CA ASN A 368 -44.82 19.80 -35.48
C ASN A 368 -45.66 20.82 -34.69
N GLU A 369 -46.97 20.59 -34.59
CA GLU A 369 -47.89 21.47 -33.86
C GLU A 369 -47.75 21.31 -32.34
N PHE A 370 -47.49 20.09 -31.85
CA PHE A 370 -47.25 19.86 -30.43
C PHE A 370 -46.02 20.65 -29.93
N ILE A 371 -44.92 20.63 -30.68
CA ILE A 371 -43.73 21.42 -30.33
C ILE A 371 -44.03 22.92 -30.43
N ALA A 372 -44.77 23.37 -31.45
CA ALA A 372 -45.17 24.77 -31.58
C ALA A 372 -46.01 25.26 -30.39
N VAL A 373 -46.93 24.44 -29.88
CA VAL A 373 -47.75 24.77 -28.70
C VAL A 373 -46.92 24.79 -27.40
N VAL A 374 -46.00 23.85 -27.23
CA VAL A 374 -45.17 23.78 -26.01
C VAL A 374 -44.13 24.91 -25.95
N TRP A 375 -43.57 25.30 -27.10
CA TRP A 375 -42.51 26.30 -27.16
C TRP A 375 -43.02 27.74 -27.33
N ASN A 376 -44.27 27.91 -27.75
CA ASN A 376 -44.88 29.23 -27.85
C ASN A 376 -45.76 29.51 -26.62
N PRO A 377 -45.37 30.47 -25.75
CA PRO A 377 -46.12 30.77 -24.54
C PRO A 377 -47.56 31.23 -24.82
N ILE A 378 -47.83 31.80 -26.00
CA ILE A 378 -49.16 32.29 -26.37
C ILE A 378 -50.11 31.12 -26.66
N TYR A 379 -49.65 30.11 -27.41
CA TYR A 379 -50.48 28.94 -27.72
C TYR A 379 -50.79 28.11 -26.48
N LEU A 380 -49.88 28.06 -25.53
CA LEU A 380 -50.09 27.38 -24.25
C LEU A 380 -51.16 28.09 -23.41
N VAL A 381 -51.09 29.42 -23.29
CA VAL A 381 -52.12 30.22 -22.62
C VAL A 381 -53.47 30.11 -23.33
N LEU A 382 -53.48 30.20 -24.67
CA LEU A 382 -54.71 30.04 -25.45
C LEU A 382 -55.32 28.65 -25.28
N GLY A 383 -54.50 27.60 -25.31
CA GLY A 383 -54.95 26.22 -25.07
C GLY A 383 -55.51 26.03 -23.67
N PHE A 384 -54.89 26.63 -22.65
CA PHE A 384 -55.39 26.62 -21.28
C PHE A 384 -56.74 27.37 -21.14
N LEU A 385 -56.90 28.51 -21.80
CA LEU A 385 -58.15 29.26 -21.83
C LEU A 385 -59.26 28.46 -22.54
N LEU A 386 -58.93 27.81 -23.66
CA LEU A 386 -59.88 27.00 -24.42
C LEU A 386 -60.29 25.74 -23.64
N PHE A 387 -59.35 25.15 -22.90
CA PHE A 387 -59.62 24.04 -22.00
C PHE A 387 -60.53 24.44 -20.83
N THR A 388 -60.23 25.55 -20.14
CA THR A 388 -61.07 26.02 -19.02
C THR A 388 -62.45 26.47 -19.50
N PHE A 389 -62.54 27.09 -20.67
CA PHE A 389 -63.82 27.43 -21.31
C PHE A 389 -64.63 26.18 -21.69
N GLY A 390 -63.99 25.20 -22.32
CA GLY A 390 -64.62 23.91 -22.66
C GLY A 390 -65.08 23.13 -21.43
N TRP A 391 -64.27 23.13 -20.36
CA TRP A 391 -64.63 22.54 -19.08
C TRP A 391 -65.84 23.24 -18.43
N MET A 392 -65.87 24.57 -18.47
CA MET A 392 -66.98 25.36 -17.93
C MET A 392 -68.27 25.15 -18.73
N LEU A 393 -68.16 25.01 -20.05
CA LEU A 393 -69.27 24.58 -20.91
C LEU A 393 -69.74 23.17 -20.56
N TYR A 394 -68.82 22.21 -20.42
CA TYR A 394 -69.15 20.84 -20.04
C TYR A 394 -69.93 20.80 -18.71
N SER A 395 -69.50 21.56 -17.70
CA SER A 395 -70.19 21.64 -16.41
C SER A 395 -71.56 22.32 -16.48
N GLU A 396 -71.70 23.38 -17.29
CA GLU A 396 -72.99 24.11 -17.40
C GLU A 396 -74.01 23.36 -18.27
N LEU A 397 -73.53 22.58 -19.24
CA LEU A 397 -74.37 21.71 -20.08
C LEU A 397 -74.92 20.49 -19.33
N ASP A 398 -74.36 20.20 -18.15
CA ASP A 398 -74.73 19.09 -17.27
C ASP A 398 -74.85 17.78 -18.06
N VAL A 399 -73.81 17.52 -18.85
CA VAL A 399 -73.76 16.49 -19.89
C VAL A 399 -74.04 15.11 -19.29
N ASP A 400 -73.55 14.86 -18.06
CA ASP A 400 -73.72 13.60 -17.34
C ASP A 400 -75.18 13.35 -16.94
N ALA A 401 -75.91 14.39 -16.50
CA ALA A 401 -77.33 14.27 -16.14
C ALA A 401 -78.23 14.07 -17.38
N ARG A 402 -77.87 14.68 -18.51
CA ARG A 402 -78.66 14.65 -19.76
C ARG A 402 -78.39 13.43 -20.63
N MET A 403 -77.15 12.91 -20.67
CA MET A 403 -76.84 11.67 -21.40
C MET A 403 -77.46 10.42 -20.75
N GLN A 404 -77.76 10.46 -19.44
CA GLN A 404 -78.48 9.40 -18.74
C GLN A 404 -79.94 9.22 -19.22
N GLN A 405 -80.53 10.22 -19.88
CA GLN A 405 -81.89 10.14 -20.45
C GLN A 405 -81.93 9.49 -21.85
N GLY A 406 -80.80 8.93 -22.31
CA GLY A 406 -80.64 8.26 -23.60
C GLY A 406 -79.86 9.11 -24.60
N TRP A 407 -78.98 8.48 -25.38
CA TRP A 407 -77.97 9.18 -26.18
C TRP A 407 -78.55 10.12 -27.24
N ILE A 408 -79.71 9.80 -27.83
CA ILE A 408 -80.37 10.64 -28.84
C ILE A 408 -81.04 11.86 -28.19
N ALA A 409 -81.78 11.65 -27.10
CA ALA A 409 -82.47 12.72 -26.38
C ALA A 409 -81.47 13.68 -25.70
N GLY A 410 -80.41 13.11 -25.11
CA GLY A 410 -79.31 13.86 -24.53
C GLY A 410 -78.56 14.70 -25.56
N ALA A 411 -78.23 14.14 -26.73
CA ALA A 411 -77.55 14.89 -27.79
C ALA A 411 -78.40 16.04 -28.34
N LEU A 412 -79.71 15.84 -28.51
CA LEU A 412 -80.62 16.89 -28.99
C LEU A 412 -80.77 18.01 -27.94
N ALA A 413 -80.91 17.65 -26.66
CA ALA A 413 -81.01 18.61 -25.56
C ALA A 413 -79.71 19.39 -25.32
N ILE A 414 -78.56 18.74 -25.51
CA ILE A 414 -77.25 19.39 -25.53
C ILE A 414 -77.21 20.39 -26.68
N TRP A 415 -77.63 20.01 -27.88
CA TRP A 415 -77.62 20.90 -29.05
C TRP A 415 -78.54 22.11 -28.89
N THR A 416 -79.76 21.93 -28.38
CA THR A 416 -80.70 23.06 -28.18
C THR A 416 -80.25 24.01 -27.09
N ASN A 417 -79.65 23.49 -26.01
CA ASN A 417 -79.20 24.29 -24.87
C ASN A 417 -77.76 24.79 -25.01
N LEU A 418 -77.04 24.34 -26.04
CA LEU A 418 -75.68 24.77 -26.33
C LEU A 418 -75.62 26.29 -26.50
N GLY A 419 -76.60 26.89 -27.18
CA GLY A 419 -76.65 28.34 -27.38
C GLY A 419 -76.75 29.12 -26.08
N ASP A 420 -77.59 28.67 -25.15
CA ASP A 420 -77.79 29.33 -23.85
C ASP A 420 -76.64 29.08 -22.88
N ALA A 421 -76.05 27.88 -22.91
CA ALA A 421 -74.82 27.58 -22.19
C ALA A 421 -73.65 28.43 -22.73
N LEU A 422 -73.50 28.57 -24.05
CA LEU A 422 -72.46 29.40 -24.66
C LEU A 422 -72.61 30.87 -24.28
N ARG A 423 -73.85 31.38 -24.22
CA ARG A 423 -74.13 32.75 -23.75
C ARG A 423 -73.81 32.92 -22.27
N THR A 424 -74.24 32.00 -21.43
CA THR A 424 -74.01 32.07 -19.98
C THR A 424 -72.51 31.98 -19.66
N VAL A 425 -71.81 31.03 -20.28
CA VAL A 425 -70.37 30.85 -20.08
C VAL A 425 -69.56 31.99 -20.70
N SER A 426 -69.94 32.53 -21.87
CA SER A 426 -69.27 33.71 -22.43
C SER A 426 -69.49 34.96 -21.58
N GLN A 427 -70.69 35.17 -21.02
CA GLN A 427 -70.95 36.27 -20.10
C GLN A 427 -70.16 36.13 -18.79
N ARG A 428 -70.06 34.91 -18.25
CA ARG A 428 -69.24 34.62 -17.06
C ARG A 428 -67.74 34.76 -17.36
N ALA A 429 -67.28 34.33 -18.52
CA ALA A 429 -65.89 34.49 -18.95
C ALA A 429 -65.54 35.97 -19.17
N VAL A 430 -66.43 36.76 -19.78
CA VAL A 430 -66.24 38.20 -19.96
C VAL A 430 -66.23 38.92 -18.62
N SER A 431 -67.16 38.61 -17.71
CA SER A 431 -67.17 39.24 -16.37
C SER A 431 -65.94 38.89 -15.55
N THR A 432 -65.49 37.63 -15.60
CA THR A 432 -64.28 37.18 -14.90
C THR A 432 -63.01 37.77 -15.54
N SER A 433 -62.98 37.96 -16.86
CA SER A 433 -61.88 38.67 -17.53
C SER A 433 -61.87 40.15 -17.18
N ALA A 434 -63.03 40.80 -17.05
CA ALA A 434 -63.14 42.20 -16.65
C ALA A 434 -62.69 42.41 -15.20
N THR A 435 -63.01 41.48 -14.29
CA THR A 435 -62.54 41.54 -12.89
C THR A 435 -61.04 41.30 -12.79
N LEU A 436 -60.47 40.35 -13.55
CA LEU A 436 -59.03 40.07 -13.55
C LEU A 436 -58.19 41.19 -14.20
N ILE A 437 -58.70 41.82 -15.26
CA ILE A 437 -58.05 43.00 -15.87
C ILE A 437 -58.15 44.21 -14.92
N GLY A 438 -59.28 44.36 -14.22
CA GLY A 438 -59.45 45.38 -13.18
C GLY A 438 -58.54 45.20 -11.97
N GLU A 439 -58.38 43.97 -11.47
CA GLU A 439 -57.44 43.64 -10.39
C GLU A 439 -55.98 43.77 -10.83
N GLY A 440 -55.64 43.38 -12.06
CA GLY A 440 -54.31 43.56 -12.62
C GLY A 440 -53.94 45.04 -12.82
N ALA A 441 -54.90 45.87 -13.24
CA ALA A 441 -54.74 47.32 -13.32
C ALA A 441 -54.57 47.93 -11.92
N ASN A 442 -55.38 47.51 -10.94
CA ASN A 442 -55.27 47.96 -9.55
C ASN A 442 -53.94 47.55 -8.91
N MET A 443 -53.40 46.35 -9.18
CA MET A 443 -52.07 45.94 -8.69
C MET A 443 -50.91 46.71 -9.33
N LEU A 444 -51.04 47.09 -10.61
CA LEU A 444 -50.05 47.95 -11.26
C LEU A 444 -50.15 49.41 -10.77
N GLN A 445 -51.35 49.87 -10.39
CA GLN A 445 -51.59 51.17 -9.77
C GLN A 445 -51.14 51.22 -8.30
N ASP A 446 -51.33 50.15 -7.52
CA ASP A 446 -50.81 50.02 -6.15
C ASP A 446 -49.28 49.99 -6.14
N ARG A 447 -48.67 49.37 -7.16
CA ARG A 447 -47.20 49.35 -7.33
C ARG A 447 -46.64 50.68 -7.83
N ALA A 448 -47.46 51.49 -8.51
CA ALA A 448 -47.15 52.88 -8.87
C ALA A 448 -47.41 53.87 -7.72
N ALA A 449 -48.40 53.61 -6.85
CA ALA A 449 -48.76 54.44 -5.68
C ALA A 449 -47.89 54.15 -4.44
N ALA A 450 -47.33 52.95 -4.31
CA ALA A 450 -46.35 52.59 -3.27
C ALA A 450 -44.96 53.23 -3.47
N GLY A 451 -44.77 54.05 -4.52
CA GLY A 451 -43.49 54.69 -4.86
C GLY A 451 -43.22 56.06 -4.22
N GLU A 452 -44.16 56.69 -3.50
CA GLU A 452 -44.06 58.13 -3.20
C GLU A 452 -44.26 58.59 -1.73
N GLN A 453 -44.24 57.72 -0.73
CA GLN A 453 -44.14 58.14 0.68
C GLN A 453 -43.35 57.18 1.57
N GLN A 454 -42.04 57.42 1.75
CA GLN A 454 -41.34 57.27 3.04
C GLN A 454 -39.91 57.88 2.99
N GLN A 455 -39.61 58.81 3.91
CA GLN A 455 -38.26 59.26 4.32
C GLN A 455 -38.24 59.34 5.86
N PRO A 456 -37.06 59.33 6.55
CA PRO A 456 -35.82 58.58 6.32
C PRO A 456 -35.28 57.92 7.61
N ALA A 457 -34.50 56.82 7.52
CA ALA A 457 -33.35 56.54 8.39
C ALA A 457 -32.59 55.26 8.01
N ALA A 458 -31.26 55.41 7.92
CA ALA A 458 -30.20 54.39 7.96
C ALA A 458 -30.02 53.44 6.76
N ALA A 459 -29.24 53.89 5.77
CA ALA A 459 -28.57 53.03 4.79
C ALA A 459 -27.16 52.66 5.27
N VAL A 460 -26.84 51.37 5.28
CA VAL A 460 -25.46 50.85 5.28
C VAL A 460 -25.26 50.11 3.95
N PRO A 461 -24.14 50.34 3.22
CA PRO A 461 -24.11 50.17 1.77
C PRO A 461 -23.63 48.78 1.34
N LEU A 462 -24.15 48.32 0.20
CA LEU A 462 -23.48 47.38 -0.68
C LEU A 462 -23.05 48.13 -1.94
N GLN A 463 -21.75 48.33 -2.12
CA GLN A 463 -21.21 48.89 -3.36
C GLN A 463 -20.44 47.82 -4.13
N ARG A 464 -21.07 47.37 -5.22
CA ARG A 464 -20.41 46.78 -6.38
C ARG A 464 -19.52 47.86 -7.01
N ARG A 465 -18.33 47.51 -7.52
CA ARG A 465 -17.66 48.30 -8.55
C ARG A 465 -17.04 47.40 -9.62
N GLN A 466 -17.51 47.57 -10.86
CA GLN A 466 -16.84 47.13 -12.09
C GLN A 466 -15.62 48.01 -12.39
N GLY A 467 -14.66 47.44 -13.12
CA GLY A 467 -13.31 47.94 -13.36
C GLY A 467 -13.11 49.10 -14.34
N GLY A 468 -11.83 49.28 -14.69
CA GLY A 468 -11.22 50.30 -15.58
C GLY A 468 -9.99 50.92 -14.91
N GLN A 469 -8.77 50.37 -14.98
CA GLN A 469 -7.77 50.33 -16.07
C GLN A 469 -6.73 51.49 -16.01
N ALA A 470 -5.46 51.09 -16.14
CA ALA A 470 -4.23 51.82 -16.52
C ALA A 470 -3.32 52.48 -15.44
N GLY A 471 -2.04 52.07 -15.44
CA GLY A 471 -0.92 52.98 -15.12
C GLY A 471 0.27 52.46 -14.30
N ALA A 472 1.16 51.67 -14.92
CA ALA A 472 2.63 51.63 -14.77
C ALA A 472 3.35 51.32 -13.42
N GLY A 473 4.36 50.43 -13.50
CA GLY A 473 5.65 50.65 -12.83
C GLY A 473 6.20 49.59 -11.85
N THR A 474 6.89 48.58 -12.38
CA THR A 474 8.20 48.01 -11.93
C THR A 474 8.47 47.54 -10.48
N GLY A 475 9.05 46.33 -10.37
CA GLY A 475 9.99 45.90 -9.31
C GLY A 475 9.38 44.93 -8.28
N SER A 476 9.69 43.62 -8.30
CA SER A 476 10.89 42.98 -7.74
C SER A 476 10.73 42.52 -6.27
N VAL A 477 10.87 41.19 -6.08
CA VAL A 477 11.48 40.49 -4.92
C VAL A 477 10.65 40.19 -3.66
N ALA A 478 10.56 38.87 -3.40
CA ALA A 478 10.62 38.12 -2.13
C ALA A 478 9.50 38.15 -1.08
N ALA A 479 9.44 36.99 -0.42
CA ALA A 479 9.20 36.73 1.01
C ALA A 479 7.82 36.21 1.45
N HIS A 480 7.83 34.92 1.81
CA HIS A 480 7.51 34.35 3.13
C HIS A 480 6.12 34.55 3.78
N HIS A 481 5.54 33.38 4.13
CA HIS A 481 4.75 33.08 5.36
C HIS A 481 3.43 33.83 5.58
N GLN A 482 2.44 33.38 6.34
CA GLN A 482 2.04 32.14 7.03
C GLN A 482 0.58 32.43 7.43
N HIS A 483 -0.35 31.49 7.27
CA HIS A 483 -1.66 31.62 7.90
C HIS A 483 -1.56 31.17 9.37
N THR A 484 -1.74 32.11 10.29
CA THR A 484 -1.92 31.86 11.71
C THR A 484 -3.39 31.58 12.04
N SER A 485 -3.52 30.61 12.93
CA SER A 485 -4.68 30.25 13.75
C SER A 485 -5.10 31.39 14.68
N SER A 486 -6.39 31.48 15.02
CA SER A 486 -6.82 32.11 16.28
C SER A 486 -8.20 31.63 16.75
N ALA A 487 -8.18 30.82 17.81
CA ALA A 487 -9.11 30.83 18.95
C ALA A 487 -8.34 30.11 20.08
N GLY A 488 -8.11 30.62 21.30
CA GLY A 488 -8.68 31.72 22.05
C GLY A 488 -8.74 31.25 23.50
N LEU A 489 -7.65 31.40 24.26
CA LEU A 489 -7.59 31.13 25.70
C LEU A 489 -6.98 32.33 26.42
N VAL A 490 -7.74 32.89 27.36
CA VAL A 490 -7.46 34.10 28.12
C VAL A 490 -6.53 33.79 29.29
N ARG A 491 -5.48 34.61 29.48
CA ARG A 491 -4.60 34.62 30.65
C ARG A 491 -4.32 36.08 31.07
N ARG A 492 -4.40 36.38 32.37
CA ARG A 492 -3.79 37.54 33.07
C ARG A 492 -3.17 36.94 34.34
N LYS A 493 -1.85 36.77 34.47
CA LYS A 493 -0.72 37.70 34.68
C LYS A 493 -0.66 38.28 36.10
N GLN A 494 0.34 37.84 36.88
CA GLN A 494 1.23 38.69 37.70
C GLN A 494 2.42 37.85 38.24
N GLU A 495 3.64 38.38 38.07
CA GLU A 495 4.91 38.01 38.72
C GLU A 495 5.17 38.99 39.89
N PRO A 496 6.35 39.02 40.56
CA PRO A 496 7.03 38.00 41.36
C PRO A 496 7.48 38.56 42.75
N GLU A 497 7.70 37.72 43.77
CA GLU A 497 8.58 38.06 44.92
C GLU A 497 9.22 36.79 45.48
N GLY A 498 10.45 36.93 46.01
CA GLY A 498 11.32 35.83 46.37
C GLY A 498 11.40 35.47 47.85
N VAL A 499 12.41 34.62 48.12
CA VAL A 499 13.20 34.48 49.36
C VAL A 499 12.68 33.53 50.47
N GLN A 500 13.53 32.52 50.74
CA GLN A 500 13.90 31.84 52.01
C GLN A 500 13.19 30.57 52.54
N MET A 501 14.04 29.52 52.66
CA MET A 501 14.41 28.73 53.86
C MET A 501 13.73 27.40 54.23
N ALA A 502 14.60 26.54 54.81
CA ALA A 502 14.44 25.22 55.46
C ALA A 502 14.42 24.01 54.49
N ALA A 503 15.52 23.27 54.30
CA ALA A 503 16.29 22.41 55.22
C ALA A 503 15.55 21.15 55.68
N LEU A 504 16.06 19.98 55.25
CA LEU A 504 16.31 18.80 56.08
C LEU A 504 17.10 17.78 55.23
N GLY A 505 18.30 17.44 55.70
CA GLY A 505 19.22 16.54 55.04
C GLY A 505 19.13 15.09 55.50
N SER A 506 19.85 14.23 54.81
CA SER A 506 20.67 13.16 55.39
C SER A 506 21.60 12.65 54.28
N GLY A 507 22.90 12.63 54.58
CA GLY A 507 23.95 12.22 53.66
C GLY A 507 24.42 10.78 53.90
N ILE A 508 25.69 10.57 53.54
CA ILE A 508 26.54 9.37 53.64
C ILE A 508 26.56 8.56 52.33
N ALA A 509 27.70 8.21 51.72
CA ALA A 509 29.09 8.65 51.71
C ALA A 509 29.75 7.89 50.55
N ALA A 510 30.65 8.53 49.83
CA ALA A 510 31.51 7.89 48.84
C ALA A 510 32.65 7.11 49.52
N GLN A 511 33.08 6.00 48.90
CA GLN A 511 34.41 5.40 49.12
C GLN A 511 35.14 5.33 47.77
N PRO A 512 36.44 5.68 47.71
CA PRO A 512 37.31 5.51 46.55
C PRO A 512 38.01 4.14 46.57
N LEU A 513 38.21 3.56 45.39
CA LEU A 513 39.03 2.36 45.17
C LEU A 513 40.50 2.76 45.05
N ASP A 514 41.29 2.29 46.00
CA ASP A 514 42.75 2.36 46.03
C ASP A 514 43.34 1.12 45.33
N ILE A 515 44.33 1.36 44.48
CA ILE A 515 45.10 0.36 43.73
C ILE A 515 46.39 0.14 44.50
N LYS A 516 46.70 -1.10 44.88
CA LYS A 516 48.00 -1.48 45.43
C LYS A 516 48.69 -2.51 44.55
N ASP A 517 49.96 -2.22 44.33
CA ASP A 517 51.03 -3.13 43.91
C ASP A 517 51.13 -4.35 44.84
N GLU A 518 51.31 -5.53 44.23
CA GLU A 518 52.32 -6.55 44.56
C GLU A 518 52.51 -7.51 43.37
#